data_AF-A0A937YVP1-F1
#
_entry.id   AF-A0A937YVP1-F1
#
_cell.length_a   1.000
_cell.length_b   1.000
_cell.length_c   1.000
_cell.angle_alpha   90.00
_cell.angle_beta   90.00
_cell.angle_gamma   90.00
#
_symmetry.space_group_name_H-M   'P 1'
#
loop_
_entity.id
_entity.type
_entity.pdbx_description
1 polymer ?
#
loop_
_entity_poly.entity_id
_entity_poly.type
_entity_poly.pdbx_seq_one_letter_code
_entity_poly.pdbx_strand_id
1 'polypeptide(L)'
;MCLALEYQRTPPTAWVVRPSRSGGLCSGSKEATMWIAPGLAATLAVSQATAQGERVTVRPEDTGELFANPGMGWVLHFYDNVPTNYGSRLEYTDTVDDFPALGVIYLRIPWSYVEPEEGVFTWSVVDTPARKWIAKGLQVAFRFSCSESWTRWATPEWVQQAGARGHNFTPGQGAQEDGIFWEPDYDDPVFLEKLDHFLAAAAARYDGDPSVAWIDVGSFGVWGEGHTYHSSALGYSAETIRRHIDLHLKHFRHTLLAANDDFVLQDRGDGAIEYALEQGLTLRDDSILVQAGENAYFHGGMAQGFWPNHPVVLESEHYGGSRDRGNWQDGSLYLKALEEYHASYPSIHWWPREFLAEQRPLIEQMSRRMGYRLQLVEASWPARIRLDEKLEFAGEWRNAGVAPCYPGGYPTVILKDVQGGIAGVFADEGLDMRTLPVGPPGQAETRRREVSFGLPFNQRPGEYDLYIAVGTRLGTPRIRLPLGEGDGQLAYRLGRIAIAGHYAATVGELQPREGKWVLPVTWAIHEPLPAGVTPFCHCEREGKIEFFGQPEAAGRFDQAGTVTLGFIIEPPAEARGKSYDVRFGLWVPERIGRPDERMIPDSGAADRRVTAGTLRVDEAGAATPAQ
;
A
#
# COMPACT_ATOMS: atom_id res chain seq x y z
N MET A 1 -25.50 26.56 -1.94
CA MET A 1 -25.47 27.82 -1.15
C MET A 1 -26.34 27.60 0.08
N CYS A 2 -25.80 26.96 1.12
CA CYS A 2 -26.51 26.64 2.36
C CYS A 2 -26.61 27.87 3.26
N LEU A 3 -27.75 28.09 3.90
CA LEU A 3 -27.87 29.02 5.03
C LEU A 3 -28.17 28.16 6.26
N ALA A 4 -27.18 27.95 7.11
CA ALA A 4 -27.37 27.26 8.38
C ALA A 4 -27.96 28.26 9.40
N LEU A 5 -29.08 27.87 10.00
CA LEU A 5 -29.64 28.52 11.18
C LEU A 5 -28.67 28.35 12.36
N GLU A 6 -28.36 29.44 13.07
CA GLU A 6 -27.55 29.44 14.29
C GLU A 6 -28.15 28.49 15.34
N TYR A 7 -27.47 27.38 15.64
CA TYR A 7 -27.74 26.56 16.81
C TYR A 7 -26.78 26.95 17.95
N GLN A 8 -27.27 27.74 18.91
CA GLN A 8 -26.57 27.93 20.19
C GLN A 8 -26.63 26.63 21.00
N ARG A 9 -25.50 25.92 21.11
CA ARG A 9 -25.31 24.87 22.13
C ARG A 9 -25.15 25.51 23.51
N THR A 10 -26.02 25.17 24.45
CA THR A 10 -25.78 25.36 25.89
C THR A 10 -24.83 24.28 26.42
N PRO A 11 -23.77 24.63 27.18
CA PRO A 11 -22.82 23.63 27.69
C PRO A 11 -23.27 23.06 29.04
N PRO A 12 -23.03 21.76 29.34
CA PRO A 12 -23.05 21.27 30.72
C PRO A 12 -21.66 21.34 31.35
N THR A 13 -21.59 22.06 32.48
CA THR A 13 -20.72 21.87 33.66
C THR A 13 -19.21 21.62 33.46
N ALA A 14 -18.41 22.66 33.72
CA ALA A 14 -16.96 22.59 33.88
C ALA A 14 -16.54 22.24 35.32
N TRP A 15 -15.53 21.37 35.45
CA TRP A 15 -14.68 21.25 36.64
C TRP A 15 -13.50 22.22 36.51
N VAL A 16 -13.26 23.01 37.57
CA VAL A 16 -12.22 24.03 37.65
C VAL A 16 -10.95 23.43 38.24
N VAL A 17 -9.83 23.51 37.51
CA VAL A 17 -8.47 23.36 38.06
C VAL A 17 -7.70 24.65 37.76
N ARG A 18 -7.25 25.32 38.83
CA ARG A 18 -6.40 26.53 38.77
C ARG A 18 -4.92 26.14 38.65
N PRO A 19 -4.11 26.90 37.90
CA PRO A 19 -2.67 26.97 38.15
C PRO A 19 -2.29 28.27 38.87
N SER A 20 -1.43 28.14 39.89
CA SER A 20 -0.80 29.23 40.63
C SER A 20 0.40 29.81 39.88
N ARG A 21 0.49 31.15 39.86
CA ARG A 21 1.64 31.93 39.36
C ARG A 21 2.78 31.97 40.38
N SER A 22 4.01 31.94 39.87
CA SER A 22 5.18 32.64 40.43
C SER A 22 6.16 32.89 39.26
N GLY A 23 6.36 34.13 38.82
CA GLY A 23 7.59 34.92 39.09
C GLY A 23 8.58 34.73 37.93
N GLY A 24 9.28 35.71 37.37
CA GLY A 24 9.44 37.13 37.65
C GLY A 24 10.10 37.81 36.44
N LEU A 25 9.98 39.14 36.38
CA LEU A 25 10.68 40.00 35.43
C LEU A 25 12.13 40.24 35.86
N CYS A 26 13.06 40.29 34.90
CA CYS A 26 14.11 41.31 34.87
C CYS A 26 14.82 41.33 33.51
N SER A 27 14.70 42.46 32.81
CA SER A 27 15.45 42.85 31.63
C SER A 27 16.79 43.48 32.03
N GLY A 28 17.87 43.15 31.31
CA GLY A 28 19.18 43.78 31.49
C GLY A 28 20.07 43.64 30.26
N SER A 29 20.22 44.77 29.54
CA SER A 29 21.35 45.25 28.76
C SER A 29 22.35 44.31 28.06
N LYS A 30 22.44 44.53 26.75
CA LYS A 30 23.61 44.57 25.85
C LYS A 30 24.99 44.38 26.50
N GLU A 31 25.77 43.46 25.95
CA GLU A 31 27.18 43.66 25.62
C GLU A 31 27.63 42.65 24.56
N ALA A 32 28.27 43.17 23.50
CA ALA A 32 28.85 42.40 22.43
C ALA A 32 30.32 42.17 22.75
N THR A 33 30.74 40.92 22.83
CA THR A 33 32.17 40.58 22.95
C THR A 33 32.50 39.44 22.01
N MET A 34 33.23 39.82 20.96
CA MET A 34 33.88 38.97 19.97
C MET A 34 34.98 38.16 20.66
N TRP A 35 34.89 36.83 20.63
CA TRP A 35 35.96 35.91 21.04
C TRP A 35 36.30 34.94 19.92
N ILE A 36 37.57 34.95 19.57
CA ILE A 36 38.24 34.09 18.59
C ILE A 36 38.34 32.67 19.19
N ALA A 37 37.87 31.66 18.46
CA ALA A 37 38.00 30.26 18.84
C ALA A 37 39.39 29.70 18.45
N PRO A 38 40.10 28.99 19.35
CA PRO A 38 41.13 28.04 18.95
C PRO A 38 40.51 26.65 18.81
N GLY A 39 40.92 25.95 17.75
CA GLY A 39 40.41 24.63 17.37
C GLY A 39 40.64 23.56 18.44
N LEU A 40 39.65 22.68 18.60
CA LEU A 40 39.80 21.39 19.27
C LEU A 40 39.90 20.28 18.22
N ALA A 41 41.02 19.57 18.25
CA ALA A 41 41.23 18.31 17.57
C ALA A 41 40.29 17.25 18.14
N ALA A 42 39.50 16.62 17.28
CA ALA A 42 38.70 15.45 17.63
C ALA A 42 39.62 14.23 17.76
N THR A 43 39.87 13.78 18.99
CA THR A 43 40.44 12.46 19.27
C THR A 43 39.38 11.40 18.98
N LEU A 44 39.52 10.71 17.84
CA LEU A 44 38.79 9.48 17.53
C LEU A 44 39.17 8.40 18.54
N ALA A 45 38.33 8.19 19.55
CA ALA A 45 38.35 6.99 20.35
C ALA A 45 37.80 5.84 19.47
N VAL A 46 38.71 5.10 18.84
CA VAL A 46 38.37 3.82 18.20
C VAL A 46 38.10 2.83 19.32
N SER A 47 36.83 2.64 19.65
CA SER A 47 36.40 1.53 20.49
C SER A 47 36.49 0.27 19.64
N GLN A 48 37.31 -0.70 20.08
CA GLN A 48 37.43 -2.00 19.44
C GLN A 48 36.10 -2.76 19.63
N ALA A 49 35.29 -2.78 18.57
CA ALA A 49 34.10 -3.62 18.50
C ALA A 49 34.55 -5.09 18.38
N THR A 50 34.08 -5.92 19.32
CA THR A 50 34.11 -7.37 19.19
C THR A 50 33.25 -7.78 18.00
N ALA A 51 33.74 -8.73 17.19
CA ALA A 51 33.09 -9.19 15.96
C ALA A 51 31.73 -9.86 16.25
N GLN A 52 30.70 -9.04 16.29
CA GLN A 52 29.30 -9.42 16.11
C GLN A 52 28.88 -8.74 14.81
N GLY A 53 28.48 -9.53 13.82
CA GLY A 53 28.46 -9.20 12.38
C GLY A 53 28.02 -7.78 12.01
N GLU A 54 28.78 -7.16 11.11
CA GLU A 54 28.53 -5.83 10.57
C GLU A 54 27.09 -5.72 10.03
N ARG A 55 26.29 -4.81 10.58
CA ARG A 55 24.95 -4.51 10.09
C ARG A 55 25.01 -3.40 9.06
N VAL A 56 24.27 -3.56 7.97
CA VAL A 56 23.95 -2.48 7.05
C VAL A 56 22.77 -1.71 7.63
N THR A 57 22.82 -0.38 7.58
CA THR A 57 21.70 0.50 7.95
C THR A 57 21.53 1.56 6.88
N VAL A 58 20.30 1.74 6.40
CA VAL A 58 19.93 2.75 5.42
C VAL A 58 18.78 3.60 5.95
N ARG A 59 18.74 4.87 5.52
CA ARG A 59 17.66 5.82 5.82
C ARG A 59 17.12 6.36 4.50
N PRO A 60 16.19 5.65 3.87
CA PRO A 60 15.64 6.07 2.58
C PRO A 60 14.95 7.43 2.71
N GLU A 61 15.15 8.29 1.72
CA GLU A 61 14.46 9.57 1.65
C GLU A 61 13.11 9.41 0.94
N ASP A 62 12.11 10.16 1.40
CA ASP A 62 10.85 10.31 0.68
C ASP A 62 11.10 11.07 -0.63
N THR A 63 10.82 10.44 -1.78
CA THR A 63 11.06 11.02 -3.11
C THR A 63 10.18 12.23 -3.44
N GLY A 64 9.15 12.50 -2.64
CA GLY A 64 8.13 13.50 -2.93
C GLY A 64 7.19 13.12 -4.08
N GLU A 65 7.31 11.90 -4.63
CA GLU A 65 6.47 11.41 -5.73
C GLU A 65 4.99 11.44 -5.31
N LEU A 66 4.15 11.88 -6.25
CA LEU A 66 2.71 11.99 -6.11
C LEU A 66 2.07 10.77 -6.78
N PHE A 67 1.34 9.98 -6.01
CA PHE A 67 0.71 8.76 -6.50
C PHE A 67 -0.60 8.48 -5.79
N ALA A 68 -1.46 7.74 -6.47
CA ALA A 68 -2.61 7.08 -5.86
C ALA A 68 -2.19 5.67 -5.40
N ASN A 69 -2.96 5.13 -4.47
CA ASN A 69 -2.86 3.77 -3.97
C ASN A 69 -4.29 3.23 -3.73
N PRO A 70 -4.49 1.92 -3.58
CA PRO A 70 -5.83 1.39 -3.31
C PRO A 70 -6.46 2.05 -2.07
N GLY A 71 -7.73 2.48 -2.17
CA GLY A 71 -8.38 3.17 -1.05
C GLY A 71 -8.05 4.66 -0.91
N MET A 72 -7.36 5.28 -1.87
CA MET A 72 -7.08 6.72 -1.87
C MET A 72 -6.81 7.28 -3.27
N GLY A 73 -6.98 8.59 -3.43
CA GLY A 73 -6.61 9.32 -4.64
C GLY A 73 -7.59 10.43 -4.98
N TRP A 74 -7.22 11.28 -5.93
CA TRP A 74 -8.15 12.27 -6.46
C TRP A 74 -9.33 11.60 -7.17
N VAL A 75 -10.50 12.22 -7.02
CA VAL A 75 -11.76 11.79 -7.62
C VAL A 75 -12.17 12.76 -8.72
N LEU A 76 -12.10 12.36 -9.99
CA LEU A 76 -12.59 13.19 -11.09
C LEU A 76 -14.10 13.06 -11.22
N HIS A 77 -14.84 14.17 -11.05
CA HIS A 77 -16.25 14.22 -11.45
C HIS A 77 -16.30 14.19 -12.98
N PHE A 78 -16.67 13.04 -13.56
CA PHE A 78 -16.81 12.89 -15.00
C PHE A 78 -18.19 13.36 -15.46
N TYR A 79 -19.23 12.86 -14.81
CA TYR A 79 -20.60 13.38 -14.91
C TYR A 79 -21.02 14.01 -13.59
N ASP A 80 -21.69 15.15 -13.70
CA ASP A 80 -22.14 15.91 -12.55
C ASP A 80 -23.23 16.92 -12.96
N ASN A 81 -24.38 16.93 -12.29
CA ASN A 81 -25.62 17.67 -12.63
C ASN A 81 -26.21 17.34 -14.00
N VAL A 82 -25.43 17.51 -15.07
CA VAL A 82 -25.79 17.20 -16.45
C VAL A 82 -24.64 16.46 -17.16
N PRO A 83 -24.93 15.53 -18.10
CA PRO A 83 -23.88 14.74 -18.77
C PRO A 83 -22.87 15.55 -19.59
N THR A 84 -23.17 16.82 -19.88
CA THR A 84 -22.28 17.73 -20.62
C THR A 84 -21.21 18.39 -19.76
N ASN A 85 -21.16 18.13 -18.46
CA ASN A 85 -20.14 18.69 -17.57
C ASN A 85 -18.83 17.87 -17.58
N TYR A 86 -17.74 18.57 -17.26
CA TYR A 86 -16.40 18.07 -16.93
C TYR A 86 -15.79 17.03 -17.88
N GLY A 87 -15.97 15.76 -17.55
CA GLY A 87 -15.39 14.66 -18.31
C GLY A 87 -15.89 14.60 -19.75
N SER A 88 -17.06 15.18 -20.02
CA SER A 88 -17.68 15.28 -21.33
C SER A 88 -16.80 15.90 -22.43
N ARG A 89 -15.83 16.75 -22.07
CA ARG A 89 -14.90 17.40 -23.02
C ARG A 89 -13.65 16.56 -23.32
N LEU A 90 -13.45 15.46 -22.62
CA LEU A 90 -12.29 14.60 -22.82
C LEU A 90 -12.49 13.73 -24.07
N GLU A 91 -11.43 13.59 -24.85
CA GLU A 91 -11.41 12.64 -25.96
C GLU A 91 -11.64 11.20 -25.44
N TYR A 92 -12.13 10.32 -26.32
CA TYR A 92 -12.40 8.93 -25.94
C TYR A 92 -11.16 8.16 -25.47
N THR A 93 -9.97 8.58 -25.87
CA THR A 93 -8.69 7.98 -25.45
C THR A 93 -8.07 8.66 -24.23
N ASP A 94 -8.60 9.82 -23.81
CA ASP A 94 -7.95 10.66 -22.83
C ASP A 94 -8.30 10.22 -21.40
N THR A 95 -7.29 9.73 -20.69
CA THR A 95 -7.39 9.29 -19.29
C THR A 95 -6.86 10.33 -18.30
N VAL A 96 -6.49 11.53 -18.77
CA VAL A 96 -5.91 12.59 -17.93
C VAL A 96 -4.66 12.11 -17.17
N ASP A 97 -3.79 11.36 -17.85
CA ASP A 97 -2.54 10.80 -17.29
C ASP A 97 -1.59 11.89 -16.75
N ASP A 98 -1.81 13.16 -17.10
CA ASP A 98 -1.09 14.34 -16.61
C ASP A 98 -1.52 14.81 -15.20
N PHE A 99 -2.67 14.35 -14.68
CA PHE A 99 -3.14 14.70 -13.33
C PHE A 99 -2.51 13.77 -12.28
N PRO A 100 -1.73 14.30 -11.32
CA PRO A 100 -1.03 13.46 -10.35
C PRO A 100 -1.99 12.82 -9.35
N ALA A 101 -1.71 11.57 -8.99
CA ALA A 101 -2.48 10.83 -7.98
C ALA A 101 -4.00 10.71 -8.27
N LEU A 102 -4.42 10.73 -9.54
CA LEU A 102 -5.78 10.39 -9.92
C LEU A 102 -6.06 8.90 -9.62
N GLY A 103 -7.12 8.62 -8.86
CA GLY A 103 -7.45 7.27 -8.41
C GLY A 103 -8.85 6.80 -8.82
N VAL A 104 -9.83 7.72 -8.83
CA VAL A 104 -11.25 7.37 -9.04
C VAL A 104 -11.91 8.30 -10.03
N ILE A 105 -12.80 7.76 -10.85
CA ILE A 105 -13.69 8.52 -11.73
C ILE A 105 -15.11 8.40 -11.21
N TYR A 106 -15.68 9.54 -10.83
CA TYR A 106 -17.01 9.62 -10.25
C TYR A 106 -18.05 9.99 -11.30
N LEU A 107 -19.13 9.22 -11.33
CA LEU A 107 -20.20 9.30 -12.31
C LEU A 107 -21.52 9.56 -11.56
N ARG A 108 -21.82 10.83 -11.30
CA ARG A 108 -23.15 11.26 -10.83
C ARG A 108 -24.06 11.42 -12.03
N ILE A 109 -25.07 10.57 -12.12
CA ILE A 109 -25.97 10.52 -13.26
C ILE A 109 -27.41 10.27 -12.81
N PRO A 110 -28.42 10.93 -13.42
CA PRO A 110 -29.80 10.65 -13.05
C PRO A 110 -30.24 9.26 -13.50
N TRP A 111 -31.08 8.61 -12.69
CA TRP A 111 -31.60 7.26 -12.96
C TRP A 111 -32.21 7.12 -14.37
N SER A 112 -32.95 8.13 -14.84
CA SER A 112 -33.57 8.17 -16.16
C SER A 112 -32.63 7.99 -17.35
N TYR A 113 -31.36 8.35 -17.22
CA TYR A 113 -30.37 8.15 -18.28
C TYR A 113 -29.90 6.69 -18.35
N VAL A 114 -30.01 5.97 -17.25
CA VAL A 114 -29.60 4.58 -17.11
C VAL A 114 -30.76 3.63 -17.42
N GLU A 115 -31.99 4.02 -17.09
CA GLU A 115 -33.21 3.24 -17.35
C GLU A 115 -34.31 4.12 -17.97
N PRO A 116 -34.16 4.51 -19.25
CA PRO A 116 -35.10 5.40 -19.93
C PRO A 116 -36.52 4.82 -20.09
N GLU A 117 -36.65 3.49 -20.14
CA GLU A 117 -37.93 2.77 -20.13
C GLU A 117 -37.84 1.63 -19.09
N GLU A 118 -38.97 1.24 -18.50
CA GLU A 118 -38.99 0.21 -17.45
C GLU A 118 -38.34 -1.10 -17.93
N GLY A 119 -37.27 -1.51 -17.24
CA GLY A 119 -36.49 -2.72 -17.57
C GLY A 119 -35.59 -2.60 -18.80
N VAL A 120 -35.53 -1.44 -19.47
CA VAL A 120 -34.66 -1.18 -20.63
C VAL A 120 -33.49 -0.31 -20.20
N PHE A 121 -32.36 -0.94 -19.92
CA PHE A 121 -31.18 -0.27 -19.39
C PHE A 121 -30.18 0.17 -20.46
N THR A 122 -29.68 1.39 -20.33
CA THR A 122 -28.62 1.98 -21.16
C THR A 122 -27.31 2.09 -20.36
N TRP A 123 -26.80 0.97 -19.82
CA TRP A 123 -25.55 0.93 -19.03
C TRP A 123 -24.34 1.52 -19.75
N SER A 124 -24.35 1.56 -21.09
CA SER A 124 -23.28 2.16 -21.88
C SER A 124 -23.00 3.62 -21.52
N VAL A 125 -23.98 4.36 -21.00
CA VAL A 125 -23.74 5.76 -20.57
C VAL A 125 -22.66 5.85 -19.50
N VAL A 126 -22.53 4.85 -18.62
CA VAL A 126 -21.49 4.82 -17.58
C VAL A 126 -20.34 3.85 -17.91
N ASP A 127 -20.64 2.70 -18.54
CA ASP A 127 -19.62 1.67 -18.80
C ASP A 127 -18.61 2.11 -19.87
N THR A 128 -19.08 2.83 -20.89
CA THR A 128 -18.22 3.31 -21.97
C THR A 128 -17.15 4.29 -21.46
N PRO A 129 -17.49 5.38 -20.73
CA PRO A 129 -16.47 6.25 -20.18
C PRO A 129 -15.62 5.54 -19.12
N ALA A 130 -16.18 4.70 -18.25
CA ALA A 130 -15.42 4.00 -17.20
C ALA A 130 -14.25 3.16 -17.73
N ARG A 131 -14.47 2.43 -18.83
CA ARG A 131 -13.57 1.38 -19.30
C ARG A 131 -12.13 1.82 -19.56
N LYS A 132 -11.90 3.05 -20.04
CA LYS A 132 -10.54 3.54 -20.36
C LYS A 132 -9.69 3.75 -19.09
N TRP A 133 -10.31 4.13 -17.99
CA TRP A 133 -9.63 4.28 -16.69
C TRP A 133 -9.46 2.96 -15.97
N ILE A 134 -10.46 2.08 -16.05
CA ILE A 134 -10.35 0.70 -15.51
C ILE A 134 -9.18 -0.04 -16.16
N ALA A 135 -8.98 0.11 -17.48
CA ALA A 135 -7.83 -0.46 -18.18
C ALA A 135 -6.45 0.06 -17.70
N LYS A 136 -6.43 1.21 -17.01
CA LYS A 136 -5.25 1.81 -16.38
C LYS A 136 -5.13 1.45 -14.88
N GLY A 137 -6.07 0.66 -14.35
CA GLY A 137 -6.10 0.25 -12.94
C GLY A 137 -6.75 1.27 -12.00
N LEU A 138 -7.43 2.29 -12.53
CA LEU A 138 -8.25 3.21 -11.73
C LEU A 138 -9.62 2.57 -11.44
N GLN A 139 -10.29 3.08 -10.42
CA GLN A 139 -11.64 2.68 -10.06
C GLN A 139 -12.67 3.72 -10.52
N VAL A 140 -13.94 3.33 -10.49
CA VAL A 140 -15.08 4.21 -10.69
C VAL A 140 -15.98 4.23 -9.47
N ALA A 141 -16.75 5.30 -9.31
CA ALA A 141 -17.77 5.41 -8.27
C ALA A 141 -19.04 6.02 -8.86
N PHE A 142 -20.19 5.65 -8.30
CA PHE A 142 -21.48 6.01 -8.88
C PHE A 142 -22.40 6.70 -7.87
N ARG A 143 -23.17 7.67 -8.38
CA ARG A 143 -24.39 8.15 -7.72
C ARG A 143 -25.49 8.17 -8.77
N PHE A 144 -26.57 7.46 -8.47
CA PHE A 144 -27.79 7.47 -9.29
C PHE A 144 -28.83 8.38 -8.63
N SER A 145 -28.94 9.62 -9.10
CA SER A 145 -29.84 10.62 -8.50
C SER A 145 -31.29 10.39 -8.96
N CYS A 146 -32.23 10.59 -8.02
CA CYS A 146 -33.67 10.50 -8.28
C CYS A 146 -34.35 11.88 -8.42
N SER A 147 -33.66 12.96 -8.05
CA SER A 147 -34.12 14.35 -8.20
C SER A 147 -32.97 15.26 -8.64
N GLU A 148 -33.22 16.18 -9.55
CA GLU A 148 -32.25 17.12 -10.12
C GLU A 148 -32.90 18.48 -10.38
N SER A 149 -32.15 19.56 -10.21
CA SER A 149 -32.60 20.92 -10.54
C SER A 149 -32.19 21.39 -11.95
N TRP A 150 -31.76 20.45 -12.80
CA TRP A 150 -31.24 20.71 -14.15
C TRP A 150 -31.93 19.86 -15.21
N THR A 151 -32.59 18.77 -14.81
CA THR A 151 -33.38 17.90 -15.66
C THR A 151 -34.69 17.56 -14.94
N ARG A 152 -35.81 17.65 -15.65
CA ARG A 152 -37.14 17.36 -15.06
C ARG A 152 -37.24 15.92 -14.60
N TRP A 153 -36.75 15.00 -15.43
CA TRP A 153 -36.87 13.57 -15.21
C TRP A 153 -35.53 13.04 -14.77
N ALA A 154 -35.18 13.25 -13.49
CA ALA A 154 -34.07 12.54 -12.87
C ALA A 154 -34.49 11.10 -12.53
N THR A 155 -35.59 10.97 -11.82
CA THR A 155 -36.43 9.76 -11.87
C THR A 155 -37.04 9.66 -13.27
N PRO A 156 -37.00 8.46 -13.91
CA PRO A 156 -37.62 8.27 -15.22
C PRO A 156 -39.11 8.63 -15.23
N GLU A 157 -39.58 9.26 -16.31
CA GLU A 157 -40.99 9.68 -16.43
C GLU A 157 -41.97 8.50 -16.30
N TRP A 158 -41.57 7.31 -16.75
CA TRP A 158 -42.39 6.10 -16.67
C TRP A 158 -42.72 5.69 -15.23
N VAL A 159 -41.90 6.07 -14.23
CA VAL A 159 -42.17 5.81 -12.82
C VAL A 159 -43.37 6.64 -12.34
N GLN A 160 -43.42 7.92 -12.72
CA GLN A 160 -44.58 8.77 -12.46
C GLN A 160 -45.82 8.24 -13.19
N GLN A 161 -45.68 7.85 -14.47
CA GLN A 161 -46.78 7.30 -15.26
C GLN A 161 -47.31 5.97 -14.70
N ALA A 162 -46.46 5.19 -14.03
CA ALA A 162 -46.84 3.98 -13.30
C ALA A 162 -47.63 4.28 -12.00
N GLY A 163 -47.77 5.55 -11.61
CA GLY A 163 -48.59 5.99 -10.50
C GLY A 163 -47.81 6.51 -9.29
N ALA A 164 -46.48 6.59 -9.37
CA ALA A 164 -45.68 7.18 -8.30
C ALA A 164 -46.03 8.66 -8.08
N ARG A 165 -46.27 9.01 -6.83
CA ARG A 165 -46.52 10.40 -6.44
C ARG A 165 -45.20 11.19 -6.36
N GLY A 166 -45.33 12.50 -6.44
CA GLY A 166 -44.22 13.42 -6.29
C GLY A 166 -44.67 14.87 -6.46
N HIS A 167 -43.69 15.75 -6.49
CA HIS A 167 -43.91 17.19 -6.44
C HIS A 167 -43.23 17.88 -7.61
N ASN A 168 -44.00 18.70 -8.32
CA ASN A 168 -43.42 19.70 -9.21
C ASN A 168 -42.74 20.78 -8.34
N PHE A 169 -41.60 21.29 -8.79
CA PHE A 169 -40.88 22.35 -8.08
C PHE A 169 -40.16 23.31 -9.04
N THR A 170 -39.86 24.49 -8.52
CA THR A 170 -38.96 25.47 -9.15
C THR A 170 -37.75 25.64 -8.24
N PRO A 171 -36.49 25.53 -8.72
CA PRO A 171 -35.33 25.46 -7.84
C PRO A 171 -35.22 26.69 -6.94
N GLY A 172 -35.04 26.45 -5.64
CA GLY A 172 -34.96 27.50 -4.62
C GLY A 172 -36.30 28.19 -4.28
N GLN A 173 -37.43 27.74 -4.85
CA GLN A 173 -38.76 28.28 -4.54
C GLN A 173 -39.72 27.24 -3.94
N GLY A 174 -39.27 26.00 -3.75
CA GLY A 174 -40.07 24.92 -3.18
C GLY A 174 -41.06 24.28 -4.16
N ALA A 175 -41.95 23.45 -3.62
CA ALA A 175 -43.00 22.77 -4.38
C ALA A 175 -44.02 23.76 -4.95
N GLN A 176 -44.30 23.64 -6.25
CA GLN A 176 -45.23 24.49 -7.00
C GLN A 176 -45.95 23.61 -8.02
N GLU A 177 -47.28 23.76 -8.17
CA GLU A 177 -48.05 22.94 -9.12
C GLU A 177 -47.54 23.06 -10.56
N ASP A 178 -47.10 24.25 -10.96
CA ASP A 178 -46.53 24.58 -12.28
C ASP A 178 -44.99 24.53 -12.33
N GLY A 179 -44.36 23.95 -11.30
CA GLY A 179 -42.92 23.75 -11.25
C GLY A 179 -42.37 22.93 -12.42
N ILE A 180 -41.25 23.40 -12.98
CA ILE A 180 -40.66 22.83 -14.21
C ILE A 180 -39.89 21.52 -13.98
N PHE A 181 -39.43 21.28 -12.76
CA PHE A 181 -38.77 20.03 -12.36
C PHE A 181 -39.72 19.16 -11.53
N TRP A 182 -39.38 17.89 -11.40
CA TRP A 182 -40.17 16.93 -10.63
C TRP A 182 -39.26 16.14 -9.69
N GLU A 183 -39.71 15.95 -8.46
CA GLU A 183 -39.10 15.04 -7.50
C GLU A 183 -40.12 13.98 -7.04
N PRO A 184 -39.70 12.74 -6.79
CA PRO A 184 -40.58 11.72 -6.22
C PRO A 184 -40.93 12.07 -4.76
N ASP A 185 -42.10 11.63 -4.31
CA ASP A 185 -42.33 11.41 -2.88
C ASP A 185 -41.49 10.20 -2.49
N TYR A 186 -40.47 10.43 -1.65
CA TYR A 186 -39.48 9.42 -1.29
C TYR A 186 -40.05 8.24 -0.49
N ASP A 187 -41.28 8.38 0.06
CA ASP A 187 -41.99 7.31 0.76
C ASP A 187 -43.11 6.67 -0.09
N ASP A 188 -43.28 7.10 -1.34
CA ASP A 188 -44.29 6.53 -2.23
C ASP A 188 -43.98 5.06 -2.56
N PRO A 189 -44.93 4.13 -2.35
CA PRO A 189 -44.67 2.70 -2.51
C PRO A 189 -44.39 2.30 -3.97
N VAL A 190 -44.94 3.02 -4.96
CA VAL A 190 -44.66 2.74 -6.37
C VAL A 190 -43.23 3.18 -6.68
N PHE A 191 -42.83 4.37 -6.25
CA PHE A 191 -41.45 4.83 -6.41
C PHE A 191 -40.45 3.86 -5.74
N LEU A 192 -40.69 3.45 -4.49
CA LEU A 192 -39.82 2.53 -3.76
C LEU A 192 -39.73 1.15 -4.43
N GLU A 193 -40.83 0.61 -4.96
CA GLU A 193 -40.81 -0.65 -5.73
C GLU A 193 -39.94 -0.52 -6.99
N LYS A 194 -40.10 0.57 -7.76
CA LYS A 194 -39.33 0.77 -8.98
C LYS A 194 -37.85 1.03 -8.69
N LEU A 195 -37.55 1.81 -7.64
CA LEU A 195 -36.20 2.03 -7.16
C LEU A 195 -35.54 0.71 -6.72
N ASP A 196 -36.28 -0.15 -6.01
CA ASP A 196 -35.79 -1.47 -5.59
C ASP A 196 -35.37 -2.32 -6.80
N HIS A 197 -36.18 -2.34 -7.87
CA HIS A 197 -35.85 -3.05 -9.11
C HIS A 197 -34.63 -2.44 -9.81
N PHE A 198 -34.52 -1.12 -9.87
CA PHE A 198 -33.36 -0.45 -10.43
C PHE A 198 -32.07 -0.79 -9.66
N LEU A 199 -32.11 -0.68 -8.32
CA LEU A 199 -30.96 -0.99 -7.47
C LEU A 199 -30.57 -2.47 -7.56
N ALA A 200 -31.54 -3.39 -7.69
CA ALA A 200 -31.26 -4.79 -7.96
C ALA A 200 -30.49 -4.99 -9.28
N ALA A 201 -30.92 -4.30 -10.35
CA ALA A 201 -30.25 -4.38 -11.64
C ALA A 201 -28.85 -3.73 -11.63
N ALA A 202 -28.68 -2.62 -10.92
CA ALA A 202 -27.38 -1.98 -10.73
C ALA A 202 -26.42 -2.87 -9.91
N ALA A 203 -26.87 -3.44 -8.80
CA ALA A 203 -26.07 -4.32 -7.96
C ALA A 203 -25.66 -5.62 -8.68
N ALA A 204 -26.55 -6.21 -9.49
CA ALA A 204 -26.24 -7.37 -10.32
C ALA A 204 -25.06 -7.12 -11.29
N ARG A 205 -24.71 -5.86 -11.56
CA ARG A 205 -23.59 -5.47 -12.41
C ARG A 205 -22.37 -4.99 -11.65
N TYR A 206 -22.55 -4.23 -10.58
CA TYR A 206 -21.47 -3.46 -9.96
C TYR A 206 -21.11 -3.89 -8.53
N ASP A 207 -21.95 -4.68 -7.86
CA ASP A 207 -21.64 -5.13 -6.50
C ASP A 207 -20.49 -6.14 -6.50
N GLY A 208 -19.45 -5.88 -5.71
CA GLY A 208 -18.27 -6.72 -5.56
C GLY A 208 -17.25 -6.64 -6.71
N ASP A 209 -17.51 -5.85 -7.76
CA ASP A 209 -16.52 -5.64 -8.82
C ASP A 209 -15.37 -4.75 -8.29
N PRO A 210 -14.10 -5.21 -8.34
CA PRO A 210 -12.97 -4.48 -7.76
C PRO A 210 -12.66 -3.15 -8.46
N SER A 211 -13.24 -2.92 -9.65
CA SER A 211 -13.16 -1.63 -10.36
C SER A 211 -14.13 -0.59 -9.79
N VAL A 212 -15.06 -0.95 -8.91
CA VAL A 212 -16.01 -0.03 -8.29
C VAL A 212 -15.53 0.30 -6.88
N ALA A 213 -15.17 1.55 -6.65
CA ALA A 213 -14.67 2.02 -5.36
C ALA A 213 -15.79 2.15 -4.32
N TRP A 214 -16.92 2.78 -4.71
CA TRP A 214 -18.12 2.88 -3.88
C TRP A 214 -19.37 3.23 -4.72
N ILE A 215 -20.53 3.09 -4.09
CA ILE A 215 -21.83 3.59 -4.56
C ILE A 215 -22.40 4.55 -3.51
N ASP A 216 -22.82 5.74 -3.91
CA ASP A 216 -23.53 6.65 -3.02
C ASP A 216 -24.97 6.17 -2.79
N VAL A 217 -25.50 6.37 -1.58
CA VAL A 217 -26.94 6.34 -1.32
C VAL A 217 -27.57 7.61 -1.91
N GLY A 218 -27.64 7.65 -3.25
CA GLY A 218 -28.02 8.83 -4.03
C GLY A 218 -29.51 8.97 -4.35
N SER A 219 -30.33 8.05 -3.88
CA SER A 219 -31.75 8.00 -4.22
C SER A 219 -32.63 9.01 -3.48
N PHE A 220 -32.07 9.74 -2.51
CA PHE A 220 -32.79 10.67 -1.65
C PHE A 220 -32.23 12.08 -1.77
N GLY A 221 -33.11 13.08 -1.84
CA GLY A 221 -32.75 14.49 -1.99
C GLY A 221 -32.40 14.92 -3.42
N VAL A 222 -32.40 16.24 -3.64
CA VAL A 222 -31.94 16.85 -4.90
C VAL A 222 -30.45 16.57 -5.06
N TRP A 223 -30.02 16.24 -6.28
CA TRP A 223 -28.64 15.83 -6.62
C TRP A 223 -28.17 14.55 -5.90
N GLY A 224 -29.06 13.87 -5.18
CA GLY A 224 -28.74 12.74 -4.31
C GLY A 224 -27.91 13.12 -3.08
N GLU A 225 -27.95 14.39 -2.65
CA GLU A 225 -27.23 14.90 -1.46
C GLU A 225 -28.03 14.69 -0.17
N GLY A 226 -29.30 14.31 -0.29
CA GLY A 226 -30.15 14.05 0.87
C GLY A 226 -30.76 15.28 1.54
N HIS A 227 -30.84 16.40 0.81
CA HIS A 227 -31.67 17.53 1.18
C HIS A 227 -32.65 17.93 0.06
N THR A 228 -33.65 18.72 0.39
CA THR A 228 -34.69 19.19 -0.56
C THR A 228 -34.68 20.71 -0.77
N TYR A 229 -33.66 21.42 -0.26
CA TYR A 229 -33.60 22.89 -0.28
C TYR A 229 -33.69 23.51 -1.68
N HIS A 230 -32.98 22.96 -2.67
CA HIS A 230 -33.05 23.39 -4.06
C HIS A 230 -34.11 22.62 -4.89
N SER A 231 -34.98 21.86 -4.23
CA SER A 231 -36.14 21.22 -4.83
C SER A 231 -37.45 21.66 -4.17
N SER A 232 -38.26 20.74 -3.61
CA SER A 232 -39.57 21.02 -3.04
C SER A 232 -39.54 21.76 -1.70
N ALA A 233 -38.39 21.81 -1.03
CA ALA A 233 -38.23 22.25 0.35
C ALA A 233 -39.11 21.48 1.38
N LEU A 234 -39.57 20.27 1.03
CA LEU A 234 -40.31 19.40 1.94
C LEU A 234 -39.37 18.74 2.96
N GLY A 235 -39.84 18.59 4.20
CA GLY A 235 -39.12 17.86 5.23
C GLY A 235 -39.49 16.38 5.23
N TYR A 236 -38.47 15.52 5.33
CA TYR A 236 -38.63 14.07 5.48
C TYR A 236 -38.07 13.59 6.81
N SER A 237 -38.46 12.38 7.22
CA SER A 237 -38.02 11.80 8.48
C SER A 237 -36.68 11.07 8.34
N ALA A 238 -35.98 10.88 9.46
CA ALA A 238 -34.84 9.95 9.52
C ALA A 238 -35.17 8.56 8.97
N GLU A 239 -36.39 8.09 9.24
CA GLU A 239 -36.86 6.77 8.81
C GLU A 239 -36.99 6.66 7.29
N THR A 240 -37.33 7.76 6.61
CA THR A 240 -37.31 7.85 5.15
C THR A 240 -35.88 7.61 4.65
N ILE A 241 -34.89 8.30 5.20
CA ILE A 241 -33.48 8.12 4.82
C ILE A 241 -32.99 6.71 5.12
N ARG A 242 -33.32 6.15 6.29
CA ARG A 242 -32.99 4.76 6.67
C ARG A 242 -33.55 3.76 5.68
N ARG A 243 -34.79 3.94 5.22
CA ARG A 243 -35.40 3.10 4.19
C ARG A 243 -34.60 3.13 2.88
N HIS A 244 -34.10 4.28 2.48
CA HIS A 244 -33.22 4.40 1.31
C HIS A 244 -31.87 3.73 1.51
N ILE A 245 -31.25 3.88 2.68
CA ILE A 245 -30.02 3.15 3.05
C ILE A 245 -30.28 1.64 3.00
N ASP A 246 -31.39 1.16 3.56
CA ASP A 246 -31.76 -0.25 3.60
C ASP A 246 -32.00 -0.82 2.20
N LEU A 247 -32.60 -0.05 1.28
CA LEU A 247 -32.75 -0.45 -0.12
C LEU A 247 -31.38 -0.63 -0.82
N HIS A 248 -30.41 0.22 -0.54
CA HIS A 248 -29.06 0.05 -1.08
C HIS A 248 -28.38 -1.17 -0.45
N LEU A 249 -28.41 -1.29 0.88
CA LEU A 249 -27.85 -2.43 1.61
C LEU A 249 -28.52 -3.75 1.23
N LYS A 250 -29.79 -3.73 0.82
CA LYS A 250 -30.50 -4.92 0.36
C LYS A 250 -29.80 -5.58 -0.83
N HIS A 251 -29.28 -4.77 -1.76
CA HIS A 251 -28.74 -5.23 -3.04
C HIS A 251 -27.21 -5.18 -3.11
N PHE A 252 -26.56 -4.15 -2.56
CA PHE A 252 -25.11 -4.00 -2.52
C PHE A 252 -24.56 -4.59 -1.22
N ARG A 253 -23.92 -5.76 -1.31
CA ARG A 253 -23.42 -6.54 -0.16
C ARG A 253 -21.90 -6.54 -0.06
N HIS A 254 -21.21 -6.13 -1.12
CA HIS A 254 -19.76 -6.27 -1.24
C HIS A 254 -19.06 -4.97 -1.60
N THR A 255 -19.72 -4.07 -2.33
CA THR A 255 -19.21 -2.74 -2.65
C THR A 255 -19.49 -1.76 -1.52
N LEU A 256 -18.53 -0.88 -1.22
CA LEU A 256 -18.68 0.16 -0.21
C LEU A 256 -19.84 1.10 -0.58
N LEU A 257 -20.68 1.42 0.39
CA LEU A 257 -21.76 2.39 0.26
C LEU A 257 -21.36 3.70 0.96
N ALA A 258 -21.71 4.86 0.38
CA ALA A 258 -21.43 6.18 0.96
C ALA A 258 -22.73 6.89 1.36
N ALA A 259 -22.80 7.34 2.61
CA ALA A 259 -23.84 8.22 3.12
C ALA A 259 -23.39 9.68 3.00
N ASN A 260 -24.30 10.55 2.56
CA ASN A 260 -24.04 11.98 2.46
C ASN A 260 -24.27 12.66 3.82
N ASP A 261 -23.42 13.61 4.19
CA ASP A 261 -23.49 14.37 5.44
C ASP A 261 -24.81 15.13 5.58
N ASP A 262 -25.37 15.64 4.48
CA ASP A 262 -26.60 16.44 4.49
C ASP A 262 -27.86 15.64 4.86
N PHE A 263 -27.76 14.32 5.09
CA PHE A 263 -28.82 13.53 5.74
C PHE A 263 -29.24 14.13 7.09
N VAL A 264 -28.31 14.79 7.80
CA VAL A 264 -28.61 15.46 9.07
C VAL A 264 -29.56 16.64 8.92
N LEU A 265 -29.64 17.26 7.74
CA LEU A 265 -30.51 18.41 7.49
C LEU A 265 -31.99 18.01 7.51
N GLN A 266 -32.30 16.80 7.05
CA GLN A 266 -33.67 16.25 7.04
C GLN A 266 -34.03 15.60 8.37
N ASP A 267 -33.11 14.81 8.93
CA ASP A 267 -33.28 14.18 10.24
C ASP A 267 -33.40 15.22 11.38
N ARG A 268 -32.81 16.41 11.20
CA ARG A 268 -32.65 17.43 12.25
C ARG A 268 -31.90 16.87 13.47
N GLY A 269 -30.91 16.03 13.19
CA GLY A 269 -30.09 15.28 14.13
C GLY A 269 -29.16 14.32 13.41
N ASP A 270 -28.39 13.53 14.16
CA ASP A 270 -27.34 12.65 13.60
C ASP A 270 -27.83 11.20 13.37
N GLY A 271 -29.10 10.88 13.61
CA GLY A 271 -29.62 9.52 13.67
C GLY A 271 -29.64 8.73 12.35
N ALA A 272 -29.70 9.41 11.20
CA ALA A 272 -29.52 8.78 9.88
C ALA A 272 -28.04 8.47 9.58
N ILE A 273 -27.14 9.36 9.98
CA ILE A 273 -25.69 9.20 9.83
C ILE A 273 -25.15 8.14 10.79
N GLU A 274 -25.57 8.16 12.05
CA GLU A 274 -25.23 7.15 13.05
C GLU A 274 -25.67 5.77 12.56
N TYR A 275 -26.88 5.67 11.99
CA TYR A 275 -27.35 4.43 11.38
C TYR A 275 -26.47 4.00 10.20
N ALA A 276 -26.10 4.91 9.30
CA ALA A 276 -25.20 4.61 8.19
C ALA A 276 -23.86 4.04 8.69
N LEU A 277 -23.27 4.67 9.72
CA LEU A 277 -22.04 4.19 10.35
C LEU A 277 -22.22 2.79 10.95
N GLU A 278 -23.30 2.54 11.69
CA GLU A 278 -23.62 1.23 12.27
C GLU A 278 -23.78 0.14 11.21
N GLN A 279 -24.26 0.48 10.01
CA GLN A 279 -24.38 -0.43 8.87
C GLN A 279 -23.09 -0.56 8.05
N GLY A 280 -22.01 0.16 8.40
CA GLY A 280 -20.70 0.07 7.74
C GLY A 280 -20.56 0.89 6.46
N LEU A 281 -21.39 1.92 6.28
CA LEU A 281 -21.23 2.90 5.20
C LEU A 281 -20.02 3.81 5.50
N THR A 282 -19.45 4.40 4.45
CA THR A 282 -18.52 5.52 4.59
C THR A 282 -19.25 6.87 4.58
N LEU A 283 -18.54 7.92 4.99
CA LEU A 283 -19.01 9.29 4.94
C LEU A 283 -18.55 9.98 3.65
N ARG A 284 -19.47 10.74 3.08
CA ARG A 284 -19.23 11.75 2.07
C ARG A 284 -19.70 13.11 2.57
N ASP A 285 -18.90 14.15 2.31
CA ASP A 285 -19.28 15.54 2.59
C ASP A 285 -19.23 16.39 1.32
N ASP A 286 -20.36 17.00 0.96
CA ASP A 286 -20.54 17.82 -0.26
C ASP A 286 -20.53 19.34 0.03
N SER A 287 -20.21 19.74 1.27
CA SER A 287 -20.25 21.14 1.71
C SER A 287 -18.95 21.93 1.44
N ILE A 288 -17.87 21.25 1.05
CA ILE A 288 -16.53 21.84 1.06
C ILE A 288 -16.44 23.03 0.08
N LEU A 289 -16.12 24.21 0.61
CA LEU A 289 -15.99 25.47 -0.11
C LEU A 289 -17.27 25.96 -0.83
N VAL A 290 -18.45 25.47 -0.43
CA VAL A 290 -19.75 26.04 -0.83
C VAL A 290 -19.95 27.46 -0.27
N GLN A 291 -19.33 27.73 0.87
CA GLN A 291 -19.24 29.05 1.51
C GLN A 291 -17.79 29.37 1.89
N ALA A 292 -17.53 30.63 2.23
CA ALA A 292 -16.22 31.10 2.67
C ALA A 292 -16.06 31.06 4.19
N GLY A 293 -14.82 31.17 4.66
CA GLY A 293 -14.51 31.45 6.06
C GLY A 293 -14.85 30.28 6.99
N GLU A 294 -15.48 30.58 8.12
CA GLU A 294 -15.82 29.58 9.15
C GLU A 294 -16.89 28.57 8.67
N ASN A 295 -17.63 28.90 7.62
CA ASN A 295 -18.66 28.03 7.02
C ASN A 295 -18.13 27.28 5.79
N ALA A 296 -16.81 27.19 5.61
CA ALA A 296 -16.21 26.51 4.47
C ALA A 296 -16.51 25.00 4.41
N TYR A 297 -16.91 24.41 5.53
CA TYR A 297 -17.43 23.05 5.66
C TYR A 297 -18.05 22.89 7.05
N PHE A 298 -18.95 21.92 7.26
CA PHE A 298 -19.77 21.86 8.48
C PHE A 298 -19.49 20.64 9.39
N HIS A 299 -19.10 19.51 8.82
CA HIS A 299 -19.23 18.21 9.48
C HIS A 299 -17.90 17.47 9.74
N GLY A 300 -16.78 18.18 9.90
CA GLY A 300 -15.47 17.53 10.15
C GLY A 300 -15.41 16.68 11.42
N GLY A 301 -16.25 17.01 12.42
CA GLY A 301 -16.42 16.19 13.62
C GLY A 301 -17.14 14.85 13.36
N MET A 302 -17.99 14.78 12.33
CA MET A 302 -18.72 13.57 11.95
C MET A 302 -17.78 12.50 11.40
N ALA A 303 -16.80 12.92 10.58
CA ALA A 303 -15.81 12.04 9.98
C ALA A 303 -15.03 11.19 11.02
N GLN A 304 -14.94 11.66 12.27
CA GLN A 304 -14.24 10.98 13.35
C GLN A 304 -14.80 9.58 13.68
N GLY A 305 -16.08 9.34 13.41
CA GLY A 305 -16.69 8.02 13.53
C GLY A 305 -16.34 7.08 12.36
N PHE A 306 -16.02 7.63 11.19
CA PHE A 306 -15.90 6.88 9.93
C PHE A 306 -14.44 6.59 9.56
N TRP A 307 -13.59 7.62 9.56
CA TRP A 307 -12.22 7.52 9.04
C TRP A 307 -11.35 6.43 9.68
N PRO A 308 -11.54 6.00 10.94
CA PRO A 308 -10.71 4.93 11.49
C PRO A 308 -10.87 3.60 10.73
N ASN A 309 -12.03 3.38 10.09
CA ASN A 309 -12.37 2.12 9.45
C ASN A 309 -12.74 2.24 7.96
N HIS A 310 -13.15 3.43 7.50
CA HIS A 310 -13.66 3.65 6.14
C HIS A 310 -13.07 4.92 5.50
N PRO A 311 -12.77 4.90 4.19
CA PRO A 311 -12.22 6.06 3.49
C PRO A 311 -13.26 7.17 3.31
N VAL A 312 -12.98 8.36 3.85
CA VAL A 312 -13.87 9.53 3.73
C VAL A 312 -13.72 10.21 2.36
N VAL A 313 -14.87 10.55 1.76
CA VAL A 313 -15.01 11.24 0.48
C VAL A 313 -15.33 12.70 0.71
N LEU A 314 -14.59 13.60 0.05
CA LEU A 314 -14.88 15.03 0.06
C LEU A 314 -15.21 15.49 -1.35
N GLU A 315 -16.37 16.11 -1.51
CA GLU A 315 -16.70 16.91 -2.67
C GLU A 315 -16.50 18.39 -2.33
N SER A 316 -15.59 19.04 -3.06
CA SER A 316 -15.61 20.50 -3.13
C SER A 316 -16.74 20.97 -4.02
N GLU A 317 -17.27 22.17 -3.75
CA GLU A 317 -18.13 22.88 -4.70
C GLU A 317 -17.46 22.96 -6.08
N HIS A 318 -18.27 23.13 -7.13
CA HIS A 318 -17.80 23.49 -8.47
C HIS A 318 -16.72 24.57 -8.42
N TYR A 319 -15.47 24.21 -8.75
CA TYR A 319 -14.30 25.06 -8.52
C TYR A 319 -14.47 26.47 -9.07
N GLY A 320 -14.90 26.61 -10.33
CA GLY A 320 -15.08 27.94 -10.94
C GLY A 320 -16.15 28.76 -10.23
N GLY A 321 -17.27 28.15 -9.84
CA GLY A 321 -18.32 28.85 -9.08
C GLY A 321 -17.85 29.32 -7.71
N SER A 322 -17.15 28.44 -6.98
CA SER A 322 -16.56 28.75 -5.67
C SER A 322 -15.48 29.84 -5.77
N ARG A 323 -14.59 29.73 -6.76
CA ARG A 323 -13.54 30.72 -7.08
C ARG A 323 -14.13 32.08 -7.39
N ASP A 324 -15.10 32.15 -8.30
CA ASP A 324 -15.65 33.40 -8.79
C ASP A 324 -16.45 34.15 -7.71
N ARG A 325 -17.01 33.42 -6.73
CA ARG A 325 -17.61 34.03 -5.52
C ARG A 325 -16.60 34.39 -4.42
N GLY A 326 -15.33 34.02 -4.58
CA GLY A 326 -14.29 34.27 -3.58
C GLY A 326 -14.28 33.30 -2.40
N ASN A 327 -15.05 32.20 -2.47
CA ASN A 327 -15.06 31.17 -1.43
C ASN A 327 -13.76 30.35 -1.45
N TRP A 328 -13.25 30.02 -2.64
CA TRP A 328 -12.07 29.16 -2.80
C TRP A 328 -10.78 29.77 -2.27
N GLN A 329 -10.58 31.08 -2.51
CA GLN A 329 -9.33 31.80 -2.20
C GLN A 329 -8.10 31.06 -2.77
N ASP A 330 -7.20 30.58 -1.91
CA ASP A 330 -6.01 29.79 -2.27
C ASP A 330 -6.21 28.27 -2.08
N GLY A 331 -7.43 27.84 -1.74
CA GLY A 331 -7.78 26.45 -1.45
C GLY A 331 -7.25 25.91 -0.12
N SER A 332 -6.64 26.75 0.73
CA SER A 332 -6.10 26.33 2.03
C SER A 332 -7.16 25.69 2.95
N LEU A 333 -8.42 26.15 2.86
CA LEU A 333 -9.52 25.54 3.60
C LEU A 333 -9.92 24.15 3.06
N TYR A 334 -9.65 23.86 1.79
CA TYR A 334 -9.83 22.49 1.25
C TYR A 334 -8.77 21.54 1.80
N LEU A 335 -7.50 21.99 1.82
CA LEU A 335 -6.44 21.22 2.48
C LEU A 335 -6.73 21.03 3.97
N LYS A 336 -7.24 22.06 4.64
CA LYS A 336 -7.67 21.97 6.04
C LYS A 336 -8.80 20.95 6.24
N ALA A 337 -9.82 20.96 5.36
CA ALA A 337 -10.88 19.97 5.38
C ALA A 337 -10.31 18.55 5.18
N LEU A 338 -9.39 18.35 4.24
CA LEU A 338 -8.74 17.06 4.02
C LEU A 338 -8.06 16.52 5.29
N GLU A 339 -7.40 17.39 6.06
CA GLU A 339 -6.75 17.03 7.32
C GLU A 339 -7.78 16.71 8.41
N GLU A 340 -8.79 17.57 8.60
CA GLU A 340 -9.79 17.40 9.67
C GLU A 340 -10.72 16.20 9.44
N TYR A 341 -11.03 15.88 8.18
CA TYR A 341 -11.87 14.75 7.81
C TYR A 341 -11.09 13.44 7.63
N HIS A 342 -9.75 13.48 7.69
CA HIS A 342 -8.91 12.34 7.36
C HIS A 342 -9.22 11.79 5.95
N ALA A 343 -9.40 12.71 5.00
CA ALA A 343 -9.96 12.39 3.69
C ALA A 343 -9.02 11.53 2.83
N SER A 344 -9.62 10.53 2.20
CA SER A 344 -8.92 9.62 1.28
C SER A 344 -9.22 9.95 -0.17
N TYR A 345 -10.36 10.60 -0.41
CA TYR A 345 -10.91 10.87 -1.73
C TYR A 345 -11.37 12.32 -1.85
N PRO A 346 -10.45 13.29 -2.09
CA PRO A 346 -10.81 14.64 -2.46
C PRO A 346 -11.21 14.71 -3.95
N SER A 347 -12.27 15.48 -4.26
CA SER A 347 -12.76 15.67 -5.62
C SER A 347 -12.00 16.71 -6.45
N ILE A 348 -12.00 16.46 -7.76
CA ILE A 348 -11.78 17.43 -8.84
C ILE A 348 -13.17 17.76 -9.37
N HIS A 349 -13.84 18.73 -8.74
CA HIS A 349 -15.18 19.15 -9.15
C HIS A 349 -15.12 20.27 -10.21
N TRP A 350 -14.43 20.01 -11.33
CA TRP A 350 -14.22 20.97 -12.43
C TRP A 350 -13.68 20.32 -13.70
N TRP A 351 -13.42 21.14 -14.74
CA TRP A 351 -12.63 20.75 -15.91
C TRP A 351 -11.20 20.40 -15.45
N PRO A 352 -10.73 19.15 -15.61
CA PRO A 352 -9.57 18.65 -14.88
C PRO A 352 -8.27 19.38 -15.20
N ARG A 353 -8.06 19.77 -16.46
CA ARG A 353 -6.83 20.49 -16.88
C ARG A 353 -6.83 21.97 -16.48
N GLU A 354 -8.00 22.60 -16.42
CA GLU A 354 -8.11 23.96 -15.87
C GLU A 354 -7.81 23.94 -14.38
N PHE A 355 -8.41 23.00 -13.64
CA PHE A 355 -8.14 22.80 -12.22
C PHE A 355 -6.66 22.50 -11.96
N LEU A 356 -6.07 21.59 -12.74
CA LEU A 356 -4.63 21.28 -12.65
C LEU A 356 -3.74 22.49 -12.90
N ALA A 357 -4.06 23.30 -13.91
CA ALA A 357 -3.27 24.48 -14.25
C ALA A 357 -3.33 25.55 -13.15
N GLU A 358 -4.50 25.77 -12.55
CA GLU A 358 -4.72 26.82 -11.55
C GLU A 358 -4.36 26.38 -10.12
N GLN A 359 -4.54 25.10 -9.78
CA GLN A 359 -4.42 24.58 -8.41
C GLN A 359 -3.23 23.63 -8.20
N ARG A 360 -2.23 23.62 -9.10
CA ARG A 360 -1.07 22.71 -9.00
C ARG A 360 -0.43 22.69 -7.60
N PRO A 361 -0.10 23.82 -6.94
CA PRO A 361 0.50 23.78 -5.61
C PRO A 361 -0.37 23.07 -4.57
N LEU A 362 -1.68 23.35 -4.58
CA LEU A 362 -2.66 22.71 -3.70
C LEU A 362 -2.74 21.20 -3.98
N ILE A 363 -2.82 20.82 -5.25
CA ILE A 363 -2.86 19.42 -5.68
C ILE A 363 -1.63 18.67 -5.18
N GLU A 364 -0.44 19.24 -5.32
CA GLU A 364 0.80 18.61 -4.85
C GLU A 364 0.88 18.50 -3.32
N GLN A 365 0.33 19.47 -2.57
CA GLN A 365 0.28 19.41 -1.11
C GLN A 365 -0.70 18.33 -0.63
N MET A 366 -1.93 18.37 -1.15
CA MET A 366 -2.98 17.40 -0.80
C MET A 366 -2.61 15.98 -1.23
N SER A 367 -1.98 15.77 -2.40
CA SER A 367 -1.51 14.44 -2.84
C SER A 367 -0.44 13.82 -1.95
N ARG A 368 0.29 14.62 -1.16
CA ARG A 368 1.25 14.09 -0.17
C ARG A 368 0.60 13.75 1.16
N ARG A 369 -0.67 14.13 1.35
CA ARG A 369 -1.39 13.99 2.61
C ARG A 369 -2.60 13.07 2.53
N MET A 370 -3.40 13.14 1.46
CA MET A 370 -4.62 12.33 1.30
C MET A 370 -4.37 10.85 1.55
N GLY A 371 -5.34 10.18 2.16
CA GLY A 371 -5.22 8.76 2.45
C GLY A 371 -3.97 8.47 3.28
N TYR A 372 -3.12 7.57 2.80
CA TYR A 372 -1.92 7.12 3.53
C TYR A 372 -0.64 7.31 2.72
N ARG A 373 0.46 7.56 3.43
CA ARG A 373 1.80 7.65 2.85
C ARG A 373 2.79 6.90 3.73
N LEU A 374 3.00 5.62 3.41
CA LEU A 374 3.88 4.74 4.17
C LEU A 374 5.34 5.10 3.91
N GLN A 375 6.06 5.51 4.93
CA GLN A 375 7.47 5.86 4.85
C GLN A 375 8.29 4.85 5.65
N LEU A 376 9.30 4.26 5.01
CA LEU A 376 10.37 3.52 5.65
C LEU A 376 11.45 4.53 6.06
N VAL A 377 11.50 4.87 7.34
CA VAL A 377 12.39 5.89 7.91
C VAL A 377 13.81 5.33 8.05
N GLU A 378 13.93 4.09 8.47
CA GLU A 378 15.21 3.38 8.63
C GLU A 378 15.00 1.89 8.36
N ALA A 379 15.97 1.24 7.73
CA ALA A 379 16.05 -0.21 7.65
C ALA A 379 17.45 -0.70 7.99
N SER A 380 17.54 -1.86 8.63
CA SER A 380 18.81 -2.49 8.96
C SER A 380 18.76 -4.02 8.88
N TRP A 381 19.82 -4.63 8.38
CA TRP A 381 20.01 -6.08 8.27
C TRP A 381 21.51 -6.44 8.37
N PRO A 382 21.88 -7.70 8.66
CA PRO A 382 23.27 -8.15 8.60
C PRO A 382 23.84 -8.02 7.18
N ALA A 383 25.07 -7.52 7.04
CA ALA A 383 25.76 -7.50 5.74
C ALA A 383 26.00 -8.91 5.20
N ARG A 384 26.17 -9.88 6.10
CA ARG A 384 26.37 -11.29 5.80
C ARG A 384 25.64 -12.18 6.80
N ILE A 385 25.10 -13.30 6.32
CA ILE A 385 24.57 -14.40 7.14
C ILE A 385 25.02 -15.75 6.57
N ARG A 386 24.96 -16.80 7.38
CA ARG A 386 25.11 -18.19 6.94
C ARG A 386 23.75 -18.80 6.60
N LEU A 387 23.76 -19.83 5.74
CA LEU A 387 22.52 -20.51 5.28
C LEU A 387 21.70 -21.17 6.39
N ASP A 388 22.29 -21.48 7.54
CA ASP A 388 21.64 -22.06 8.71
C ASP A 388 21.31 -21.01 9.79
N GLU A 389 21.62 -19.74 9.54
CA GLU A 389 21.19 -18.61 10.36
C GLU A 389 19.84 -18.06 9.87
N LYS A 390 19.35 -17.08 10.62
CA LYS A 390 18.13 -16.34 10.29
C LYS A 390 18.48 -14.98 9.70
N LEU A 391 17.64 -14.52 8.77
CA LEU A 391 17.67 -13.15 8.28
C LEU A 391 16.98 -12.25 9.31
N GLU A 392 17.77 -11.49 10.06
CA GLU A 392 17.30 -10.47 11.00
C GLU A 392 17.08 -9.13 10.27
N PHE A 393 15.83 -8.68 10.15
CA PHE A 393 15.49 -7.40 9.55
C PHE A 393 14.84 -6.47 10.58
N ALA A 394 15.29 -5.22 10.63
CA ALA A 394 14.69 -4.16 11.41
C ALA A 394 14.22 -3.06 10.47
N GLY A 395 12.97 -2.62 10.61
CA GLY A 395 12.40 -1.49 9.88
C GLY A 395 11.69 -0.51 10.81
N GLU A 396 11.93 0.77 10.61
CA GLU A 396 11.19 1.86 11.27
C GLU A 396 10.23 2.49 10.27
N TRP A 397 8.94 2.41 10.56
CA TRP A 397 7.87 2.81 9.65
C TRP A 397 7.01 3.90 10.24
N ARG A 398 6.46 4.78 9.40
CA ARG A 398 5.36 5.68 9.78
C ARG A 398 4.38 5.87 8.64
N ASN A 399 3.14 6.23 8.98
CA ASN A 399 2.17 6.71 8.02
C ASN A 399 2.13 8.24 8.05
N ALA A 400 2.67 8.87 7.02
CA ALA A 400 2.69 10.33 6.87
C ALA A 400 1.49 10.86 6.07
N GLY A 401 0.42 10.08 5.89
CA GLY A 401 -0.86 10.52 5.35
C GLY A 401 -1.84 10.95 6.46
N VAL A 402 -3.06 11.32 6.05
CA VAL A 402 -4.16 11.74 6.95
C VAL A 402 -5.10 10.59 7.29
N ALA A 403 -4.96 9.41 6.74
CA ALA A 403 -5.89 8.29 6.94
C ALA A 403 -5.15 6.95 7.09
N PRO A 404 -5.77 5.93 7.69
CA PRO A 404 -5.22 4.59 7.75
C PRO A 404 -4.94 4.00 6.36
N CYS A 405 -3.97 3.08 6.29
CA CYS A 405 -3.81 2.24 5.12
C CYS A 405 -4.95 1.19 5.11
N TYR A 406 -6.14 1.54 4.61
CA TYR A 406 -7.32 0.66 4.66
C TYR A 406 -7.10 -0.72 4.04
N PRO A 407 -6.41 -0.87 2.89
CA PRO A 407 -6.09 -2.20 2.36
C PRO A 407 -5.20 -3.02 3.30
N GLY A 408 -4.49 -2.34 4.21
CA GLY A 408 -3.46 -2.90 5.06
C GLY A 408 -2.27 -3.38 4.24
N GLY A 409 -1.68 -4.47 4.71
CA GLY A 409 -0.60 -5.17 4.01
C GLY A 409 0.66 -5.25 4.85
N TYR A 410 1.60 -6.06 4.39
CA TYR A 410 2.73 -6.50 5.19
C TYR A 410 4.04 -6.06 4.52
N PRO A 411 4.96 -5.42 5.27
CA PRO A 411 6.30 -5.18 4.77
C PRO A 411 6.99 -6.50 4.45
N THR A 412 7.59 -6.57 3.27
CA THR A 412 8.15 -7.79 2.71
C THR A 412 9.57 -7.54 2.24
N VAL A 413 10.52 -8.28 2.80
CA VAL A 413 11.90 -8.32 2.31
C VAL A 413 11.97 -9.31 1.15
N ILE A 414 12.54 -8.88 0.02
CA ILE A 414 12.71 -9.71 -1.18
C ILE A 414 14.19 -9.77 -1.50
N LEU A 415 14.72 -10.97 -1.66
CA LEU A 415 16.09 -11.19 -2.13
C LEU A 415 16.06 -11.51 -3.61
N LYS A 416 16.87 -10.79 -4.39
CA LYS A 416 17.07 -11.05 -5.82
C LYS A 416 18.51 -11.42 -6.10
N ASP A 417 18.70 -12.42 -6.96
CA ASP A 417 20.03 -12.79 -7.45
C ASP A 417 20.58 -11.74 -8.42
N VAL A 418 21.83 -11.93 -8.85
CA VAL A 418 22.52 -11.01 -9.79
C VAL A 418 21.90 -10.96 -11.18
N GLN A 419 21.01 -11.91 -11.53
CA GLN A 419 20.23 -11.93 -12.75
C GLN A 419 18.85 -11.25 -12.58
N GLY A 420 18.52 -10.80 -11.36
CA GLY A 420 17.24 -10.18 -11.01
C GLY A 420 16.13 -11.18 -10.67
N GLY A 421 16.43 -12.47 -10.61
CA GLY A 421 15.49 -13.52 -10.21
C GLY A 421 15.18 -13.47 -8.71
N ILE A 422 13.92 -13.70 -8.34
CA ILE A 422 13.50 -13.74 -6.93
C ILE A 422 14.06 -15.02 -6.29
N ALA A 423 14.97 -14.86 -5.34
CA ALA A 423 15.61 -15.94 -4.60
C ALA A 423 14.99 -16.17 -3.22
N GLY A 424 14.30 -15.17 -2.66
CA GLY A 424 13.61 -15.28 -1.37
C GLY A 424 12.56 -14.18 -1.18
N VAL A 425 11.48 -14.51 -0.46
CA VAL A 425 10.38 -13.60 -0.11
C VAL A 425 10.04 -13.80 1.36
N PHE A 426 10.07 -12.72 2.13
CA PHE A 426 9.94 -12.76 3.58
C PHE A 426 8.97 -11.66 4.04
N ALA A 427 7.68 -12.00 4.15
CA ALA A 427 6.64 -11.09 4.60
C ALA A 427 6.56 -11.05 6.13
N ASP A 428 6.60 -9.85 6.73
CA ASP A 428 6.38 -9.67 8.17
C ASP A 428 4.88 -9.59 8.48
N GLU A 429 4.26 -10.76 8.67
CA GLU A 429 2.84 -10.84 9.04
C GLU A 429 2.53 -10.28 10.45
N GLY A 430 3.55 -9.93 11.23
CA GLY A 430 3.40 -9.31 12.55
C GLY A 430 3.15 -7.80 12.50
N LEU A 431 3.28 -7.16 11.32
CA LEU A 431 2.99 -5.73 11.13
C LEU A 431 2.03 -5.54 9.94
N ASP A 432 0.75 -5.34 10.24
CA ASP A 432 -0.20 -4.82 9.25
C ASP A 432 -0.09 -3.28 9.19
N MET A 433 0.23 -2.75 8.01
CA MET A 433 0.38 -1.31 7.77
C MET A 433 -0.86 -0.48 8.09
N ARG A 434 -2.06 -1.10 8.16
CA ARG A 434 -3.29 -0.43 8.66
C ARG A 434 -3.13 0.07 10.11
N THR A 435 -2.29 -0.57 10.90
CA THR A 435 -2.14 -0.29 12.34
C THR A 435 -1.18 0.86 12.65
N LEU A 436 -0.50 1.41 11.64
CA LEU A 436 0.36 2.58 11.83
C LEU A 436 -0.50 3.80 12.21
N PRO A 437 -0.11 4.54 13.25
CA PRO A 437 -0.87 5.70 13.70
C PRO A 437 -0.88 6.79 12.63
N VAL A 438 -2.02 7.46 12.55
CA VAL A 438 -2.22 8.64 11.71
C VAL A 438 -1.91 9.88 12.55
N GLY A 439 -1.20 10.84 11.97
CA GLY A 439 -0.83 12.07 12.68
C GLY A 439 -0.86 13.31 11.81
N PRO A 440 -0.82 14.50 12.43
CA PRO A 440 -0.70 15.78 11.73
C PRO A 440 0.57 15.85 10.86
N PRO A 441 0.64 16.79 9.90
CA PRO A 441 1.82 17.00 9.08
C PRO A 441 3.09 17.18 9.93
N GLY A 442 4.12 16.39 9.62
CA GLY A 442 5.40 16.42 10.34
C GLY A 442 5.39 15.82 11.75
N GLN A 443 4.26 15.27 12.21
CA GLN A 443 4.09 14.71 13.56
C GLN A 443 3.68 13.22 13.54
N ALA A 444 3.81 12.55 12.39
CA ALA A 444 3.55 11.12 12.27
C ALA A 444 4.52 10.30 13.15
N GLU A 445 3.95 9.53 14.07
CA GLU A 445 4.69 8.64 14.98
C GLU A 445 5.34 7.49 14.20
N THR A 446 6.58 7.15 14.56
CA THR A 446 7.30 6.02 14.01
C THR A 446 7.11 4.77 14.86
N ARG A 447 6.99 3.62 14.20
CA ARG A 447 7.00 2.30 14.82
C ARG A 447 8.15 1.48 14.30
N ARG A 448 9.04 1.09 15.22
CA ARG A 448 10.13 0.17 14.94
C ARG A 448 9.62 -1.26 15.06
N ARG A 449 9.99 -2.09 14.07
CA ARG A 449 9.65 -3.49 13.99
C ARG A 449 10.90 -4.29 13.65
N GLU A 450 11.19 -5.28 14.48
CA GLU A 450 12.28 -6.24 14.27
C GLU A 450 11.67 -7.62 14.05
N VAL A 451 12.18 -8.32 13.05
CA VAL A 451 11.66 -9.61 12.59
C VAL A 451 12.82 -10.51 12.16
N SER A 452 12.67 -11.80 12.43
CA SER A 452 13.65 -12.84 12.18
C SER A 452 13.05 -13.89 11.26
N PHE A 453 13.64 -14.10 10.09
CA PHE A 453 13.16 -15.05 9.08
C PHE A 453 14.11 -16.24 8.94
N GLY A 454 13.56 -17.46 8.92
CA GLY A 454 14.32 -18.62 8.48
C GLY A 454 14.56 -18.58 6.98
N LEU A 455 15.77 -18.96 6.54
CA LEU A 455 16.04 -19.14 5.12
C LEU A 455 15.41 -20.45 4.61
N PRO A 456 14.82 -20.46 3.41
CA PRO A 456 14.24 -21.68 2.87
C PRO A 456 15.33 -22.67 2.46
N PHE A 457 15.04 -23.97 2.49
CA PHE A 457 16.03 -25.04 2.25
C PHE A 457 16.67 -25.00 0.84
N ASN A 458 16.04 -24.30 -0.10
CA ASN A 458 16.52 -24.12 -1.47
C ASN A 458 17.31 -22.81 -1.67
N GLN A 459 17.47 -21.99 -0.62
CA GLN A 459 18.36 -20.83 -0.65
C GLN A 459 19.81 -21.29 -0.89
N ARG A 460 20.54 -20.56 -1.73
CA ARG A 460 21.94 -20.86 -2.07
C ARG A 460 22.88 -19.81 -1.50
N PRO A 461 24.16 -20.12 -1.28
CA PRO A 461 25.15 -19.09 -1.00
C PRO A 461 25.31 -18.17 -2.22
N GLY A 462 25.65 -16.91 -1.98
CA GLY A 462 25.82 -15.89 -3.00
C GLY A 462 25.54 -14.49 -2.48
N GLU A 463 25.78 -13.51 -3.36
CA GLU A 463 25.41 -12.12 -3.13
C GLU A 463 24.00 -11.87 -3.67
N TYR A 464 23.16 -11.20 -2.87
CA TYR A 464 21.79 -10.87 -3.24
C TYR A 464 21.55 -9.36 -3.08
N ASP A 465 20.80 -8.78 -4.02
CA ASP A 465 20.20 -7.47 -3.80
C ASP A 465 18.97 -7.63 -2.90
N LEU A 466 18.88 -6.79 -1.86
CA LEU A 466 17.79 -6.77 -0.90
C LEU A 466 16.81 -5.65 -1.26
N TYR A 467 15.55 -6.02 -1.41
CA TYR A 467 14.43 -5.14 -1.72
C TYR A 467 13.41 -5.12 -0.58
N ILE A 468 12.65 -4.04 -0.50
CA ILE A 468 11.47 -3.91 0.36
C ILE A 468 10.22 -3.65 -0.49
N ALA A 469 9.10 -4.25 -0.09
CA ALA A 469 7.79 -3.99 -0.66
C ALA A 469 6.72 -4.00 0.43
N VAL A 470 5.51 -3.53 0.12
CA VAL A 470 4.33 -3.70 0.97
C VAL A 470 3.20 -4.28 0.12
N GLY A 471 2.57 -5.34 0.64
CA GLY A 471 1.47 -5.96 -0.09
C GLY A 471 0.82 -7.12 0.66
N THR A 472 0.45 -8.15 -0.10
CA THR A 472 -0.32 -9.29 0.44
C THR A 472 0.51 -10.17 1.38
N ARG A 473 -0.14 -11.09 2.11
CA ARG A 473 0.54 -12.11 2.93
C ARG A 473 1.50 -13.01 2.14
N LEU A 474 1.30 -13.14 0.83
CA LEU A 474 2.19 -13.90 -0.06
C LEU A 474 3.45 -13.12 -0.45
N GLY A 475 3.62 -11.89 0.05
CA GLY A 475 4.70 -10.99 -0.35
C GLY A 475 4.53 -10.36 -1.73
N THR A 476 3.38 -10.55 -2.39
CA THR A 476 3.05 -9.85 -3.65
C THR A 476 2.87 -8.36 -3.38
N PRO A 477 3.70 -7.48 -3.96
CA PRO A 477 3.59 -6.03 -3.78
C PRO A 477 2.24 -5.50 -4.29
N ARG A 478 1.62 -4.59 -3.54
CA ARG A 478 0.35 -3.92 -3.91
C ARG A 478 0.34 -2.42 -3.63
N ILE A 479 1.23 -1.97 -2.75
CA ILE A 479 1.24 -0.60 -2.24
C ILE A 479 2.49 0.09 -2.74
N ARG A 480 2.32 1.24 -3.40
CA ARG A 480 3.43 2.10 -3.79
C ARG A 480 4.00 2.79 -2.56
N LEU A 481 5.32 2.83 -2.47
CA LEU A 481 6.09 3.56 -1.46
C LEU A 481 6.81 4.75 -2.11
N PRO A 482 7.06 5.83 -1.38
CA PRO A 482 7.76 7.00 -1.89
C PRO A 482 9.28 6.79 -1.90
N LEU A 483 9.75 5.79 -2.65
CA LEU A 483 11.13 5.34 -2.73
C LEU A 483 11.63 5.33 -4.18
N GLY A 484 12.90 5.67 -4.41
CA GLY A 484 13.44 5.94 -5.76
C GLY A 484 13.91 4.72 -6.56
N GLU A 485 14.55 3.73 -5.94
CA GLU A 485 15.13 2.55 -6.64
C GLU A 485 14.12 1.41 -6.83
N GLY A 486 13.01 1.67 -7.52
CA GLY A 486 11.98 0.67 -7.81
C GLY A 486 12.35 -0.29 -8.96
N ASP A 487 11.85 -1.53 -8.90
CA ASP A 487 12.01 -2.55 -9.94
C ASP A 487 10.91 -2.54 -11.02
N GLY A 488 9.99 -1.56 -10.97
CA GLY A 488 8.80 -1.49 -11.82
C GLY A 488 7.63 -2.37 -11.37
N GLN A 489 7.78 -3.12 -10.27
CA GLN A 489 6.77 -4.02 -9.69
C GLN A 489 6.51 -3.70 -8.20
N LEU A 490 6.72 -2.44 -7.80
CA LEU A 490 6.51 -1.93 -6.43
C LEU A 490 7.42 -2.58 -5.36
N ALA A 491 8.58 -3.12 -5.77
CA ALA A 491 9.65 -3.47 -4.85
C ALA A 491 10.82 -2.51 -5.03
N TYR A 492 11.39 -2.05 -3.92
CA TYR A 492 12.39 -0.99 -3.89
C TYR A 492 13.69 -1.50 -3.30
N ARG A 493 14.79 -1.31 -4.04
CA ARG A 493 16.10 -1.77 -3.61
C ARG A 493 16.58 -0.96 -2.41
N LEU A 494 17.05 -1.66 -1.37
CA LEU A 494 17.64 -1.06 -0.18
C LEU A 494 19.16 -1.26 -0.12
N GLY A 495 19.67 -2.37 -0.65
CA GLY A 495 21.10 -2.65 -0.63
C GLY A 495 21.41 -4.09 -0.99
N ARG A 496 22.40 -4.69 -0.31
CA ARG A 496 22.87 -6.06 -0.55
C ARG A 496 23.01 -6.86 0.73
N ILE A 497 22.97 -8.18 0.57
CA ILE A 497 23.30 -9.15 1.62
C ILE A 497 24.09 -10.31 1.00
N ALA A 498 25.16 -10.71 1.69
CA ALA A 498 25.90 -11.92 1.38
C ALA A 498 25.32 -13.10 2.17
N ILE A 499 24.95 -14.17 1.49
CA ILE A 499 24.60 -15.44 2.15
C ILE A 499 25.76 -16.41 1.91
N ALA A 500 26.36 -16.91 2.97
CA ALA A 500 27.52 -17.80 2.92
C ALA A 500 27.18 -19.22 3.40
N GLY A 501 28.04 -20.17 3.03
CA GLY A 501 28.10 -21.47 3.68
C GLY A 501 28.86 -21.41 5.00
N HIS A 502 29.37 -22.55 5.42
CA HIS A 502 30.32 -22.74 6.51
C HIS A 502 31.75 -22.46 6.07
N TYR A 503 32.06 -22.71 4.80
CA TYR A 503 33.40 -22.57 4.25
C TYR A 503 33.40 -22.32 2.75
N ALA A 504 34.43 -21.65 2.25
CA ALA A 504 34.84 -21.74 0.85
C ALA A 504 35.95 -22.78 0.69
N ALA A 505 36.01 -23.44 -0.47
CA ALA A 505 37.07 -24.36 -0.81
C ALA A 505 37.66 -24.05 -2.18
N THR A 506 38.99 -23.98 -2.24
CA THR A 506 39.74 -23.80 -3.48
C THR A 506 40.57 -25.05 -3.72
N VAL A 507 40.38 -25.66 -4.88
CA VAL A 507 41.09 -26.87 -5.30
C VAL A 507 42.38 -26.47 -6.03
N GLY A 508 43.50 -27.05 -5.63
CA GLY A 508 44.79 -26.91 -6.31
C GLY A 508 44.98 -27.97 -7.40
N GLU A 509 46.07 -27.87 -8.15
CA GLU A 509 46.41 -28.87 -9.16
C GLU A 509 46.73 -30.23 -8.53
N LEU A 510 46.26 -31.31 -9.16
CA LEU A 510 46.54 -32.68 -8.74
C LEU A 510 48.03 -33.00 -8.91
N GLN A 511 48.68 -33.47 -7.84
CA GLN A 511 50.12 -33.72 -7.80
C GLN A 511 50.43 -35.22 -7.65
N PRO A 512 51.33 -35.80 -8.46
CA PRO A 512 51.78 -37.18 -8.28
C PRO A 512 52.70 -37.31 -7.05
N ARG A 513 52.53 -38.38 -6.27
CA ARG A 513 53.36 -38.70 -5.09
C ARG A 513 53.51 -40.21 -4.91
N GLU A 514 54.63 -40.77 -5.33
CA GLU A 514 55.04 -42.18 -5.09
C GLU A 514 53.91 -43.22 -5.26
N GLY A 515 53.28 -43.26 -6.44
CA GLY A 515 52.19 -44.20 -6.75
C GLY A 515 50.81 -43.78 -6.24
N LYS A 516 50.70 -42.59 -5.65
CA LYS A 516 49.48 -41.95 -5.16
C LYS A 516 49.32 -40.57 -5.80
N TRP A 517 48.17 -39.95 -5.61
CA TRP A 517 47.90 -38.59 -6.07
C TRP A 517 47.43 -37.73 -4.91
N VAL A 518 47.93 -36.49 -4.81
CA VAL A 518 47.51 -35.51 -3.82
C VAL A 518 46.69 -34.44 -4.52
N LEU A 519 45.47 -34.22 -4.05
CA LEU A 519 44.60 -33.13 -4.45
C LEU A 519 44.65 -32.05 -3.36
N PRO A 520 45.44 -30.97 -3.53
CA PRO A 520 45.52 -29.91 -2.55
C PRO A 520 44.17 -29.20 -2.44
N VAL A 521 43.73 -28.91 -1.23
CA VAL A 521 42.53 -28.10 -0.99
C VAL A 521 42.85 -27.05 0.07
N THR A 522 42.51 -25.81 -0.23
CA THR A 522 42.54 -24.69 0.71
C THR A 522 41.12 -24.38 1.14
N TRP A 523 40.85 -24.47 2.43
CA TRP A 523 39.56 -24.23 3.06
C TRP A 523 39.61 -22.87 3.74
N ALA A 524 38.68 -21.97 3.40
CA ALA A 524 38.45 -20.74 4.13
C ALA A 524 37.24 -20.94 5.03
N ILE A 525 37.49 -21.17 6.32
CA ILE A 525 36.46 -21.39 7.34
C ILE A 525 35.96 -20.03 7.83
N HIS A 526 34.67 -19.78 7.65
CA HIS A 526 34.09 -18.47 7.99
C HIS A 526 33.93 -18.30 9.49
N GLU A 527 33.52 -19.38 10.18
CA GLU A 527 33.29 -19.43 11.62
C GLU A 527 33.72 -20.79 12.19
N PRO A 528 34.08 -20.86 13.49
CA PRO A 528 34.37 -22.12 14.16
C PRO A 528 33.32 -23.21 13.90
N LEU A 529 33.74 -24.33 13.29
CA LEU A 529 32.84 -25.45 13.01
C LEU A 529 32.70 -26.38 14.22
N PRO A 530 31.63 -27.19 14.29
CA PRO A 530 31.44 -28.14 15.38
C PRO A 530 32.64 -29.08 15.56
N ALA A 531 32.88 -29.49 16.81
CA ALA A 531 33.86 -30.54 17.10
C ALA A 531 33.52 -31.82 16.32
N GLY A 532 34.56 -32.51 15.83
CA GLY A 532 34.42 -33.74 15.04
C GLY A 532 34.27 -33.53 13.53
N VAL A 533 34.20 -32.28 13.06
CA VAL A 533 34.19 -32.00 11.61
C VAL A 533 35.44 -32.58 10.95
N THR A 534 35.20 -33.44 9.96
CA THR A 534 36.20 -34.20 9.22
C THR A 534 36.03 -33.94 7.73
N PRO A 535 37.11 -33.85 6.94
CA PRO A 535 37.01 -33.74 5.49
C PRO A 535 36.76 -35.11 4.85
N PHE A 536 36.01 -35.14 3.75
CA PHE A 536 35.77 -36.36 2.95
C PHE A 536 35.98 -36.08 1.46
N CYS A 537 36.35 -37.12 0.71
CA CYS A 537 36.50 -37.07 -0.74
C CYS A 537 35.96 -38.37 -1.36
N HIS A 538 35.06 -38.22 -2.32
CA HIS A 538 34.37 -39.29 -3.04
C HIS A 538 34.79 -39.25 -4.51
N CYS A 539 35.12 -40.42 -5.06
CA CYS A 539 35.33 -40.61 -6.49
C CYS A 539 34.10 -41.37 -7.04
N GLU A 540 33.33 -40.68 -7.86
CA GLU A 540 32.00 -41.12 -8.29
C GLU A 540 31.96 -41.40 -9.79
N ARG A 541 31.21 -42.44 -10.18
CA ARG A 541 30.94 -42.75 -11.59
C ARG A 541 29.47 -43.09 -11.73
N GLU A 542 28.79 -42.49 -12.71
CA GLU A 542 27.36 -42.70 -12.95
C GLU A 542 26.51 -42.46 -11.67
N GLY A 543 26.91 -41.48 -10.84
CA GLY A 543 26.22 -41.13 -9.60
C GLY A 543 26.44 -42.09 -8.42
N LYS A 544 27.34 -43.06 -8.54
CA LYS A 544 27.72 -43.99 -7.46
C LYS A 544 29.14 -43.75 -6.98
N ILE A 545 29.34 -43.76 -5.67
CA ILE A 545 30.68 -43.70 -5.06
C ILE A 545 31.34 -45.07 -5.28
N GLU A 546 32.45 -45.11 -6.03
CA GLU A 546 33.21 -46.34 -6.27
C GLU A 546 34.43 -46.45 -5.33
N PHE A 547 35.06 -45.33 -4.96
CA PHE A 547 36.14 -45.30 -3.96
C PHE A 547 36.29 -43.91 -3.33
N PHE A 548 37.18 -43.79 -2.33
CA PHE A 548 37.34 -42.60 -1.48
C PHE A 548 38.77 -42.05 -1.55
N GLY A 549 38.91 -40.72 -1.51
CA GLY A 549 40.16 -40.06 -1.16
C GLY A 549 40.29 -39.93 0.36
N GLN A 550 41.48 -40.14 0.89
CA GLN A 550 41.78 -40.01 2.33
C GLN A 550 42.39 -38.64 2.60
N PRO A 551 42.01 -37.92 3.67
CA PRO A 551 42.66 -36.66 3.99
C PRO A 551 44.12 -36.88 4.39
N GLU A 552 44.99 -35.91 4.05
CA GLU A 552 46.43 -36.01 4.35
C GLU A 552 46.75 -36.08 5.85
N ALA A 553 45.88 -35.51 6.67
CA ALA A 553 45.98 -35.47 8.13
C ALA A 553 44.60 -35.22 8.76
N ALA A 554 44.52 -35.31 10.09
CA ALA A 554 43.38 -34.76 10.83
C ALA A 554 43.38 -33.22 10.72
N GLY A 555 42.33 -32.66 10.13
CA GLY A 555 42.15 -31.22 10.04
C GLY A 555 41.63 -30.60 11.34
N ARG A 556 41.99 -29.34 11.60
CA ARG A 556 41.35 -28.53 12.64
C ARG A 556 40.51 -27.45 11.99
N PHE A 557 39.19 -27.56 12.14
CA PHE A 557 38.21 -26.62 11.59
C PHE A 557 37.39 -25.92 12.68
N ASP A 558 37.83 -26.04 13.94
CA ASP A 558 37.22 -25.45 15.14
C ASP A 558 37.59 -23.96 15.31
N GLN A 559 38.25 -23.36 14.33
CA GLN A 559 38.58 -21.94 14.28
C GLN A 559 38.30 -21.38 12.89
N ALA A 560 37.86 -20.13 12.83
CA ALA A 560 37.79 -19.40 11.57
C ALA A 560 39.20 -19.15 11.00
N GLY A 561 39.31 -19.09 9.67
CA GLY A 561 40.55 -18.82 8.96
C GLY A 561 40.86 -19.84 7.87
N THR A 562 42.09 -19.79 7.38
CA THR A 562 42.53 -20.63 6.27
C THR A 562 43.18 -21.92 6.76
N VAL A 563 42.70 -23.05 6.27
CA VAL A 563 43.27 -24.38 6.49
C VAL A 563 43.71 -24.94 5.14
N THR A 564 44.96 -25.37 5.00
CA THR A 564 45.42 -26.09 3.81
C THR A 564 45.51 -27.57 4.15
N LEU A 565 44.61 -28.37 3.58
CA LEU A 565 44.53 -29.80 3.82
C LEU A 565 43.91 -30.48 2.60
N GLY A 566 44.72 -31.23 1.84
CA GLY A 566 44.27 -31.95 0.67
C GLY A 566 43.83 -33.38 0.94
N PHE A 567 43.62 -34.10 -0.16
CA PHE A 567 43.26 -35.51 -0.17
C PHE A 567 44.29 -36.35 -0.92
N ILE A 568 44.66 -37.49 -0.36
CA ILE A 568 45.41 -38.56 -1.00
C ILE A 568 44.41 -39.48 -1.70
N ILE A 569 44.55 -39.61 -3.01
CA ILE A 569 43.71 -40.45 -3.86
C ILE A 569 44.57 -41.63 -4.36
N GLU A 570 44.11 -42.84 -4.07
CA GLU A 570 44.72 -44.09 -4.48
C GLU A 570 43.70 -44.88 -5.31
N PRO A 571 43.70 -44.74 -6.64
CA PRO A 571 42.75 -45.44 -7.49
C PRO A 571 42.93 -46.97 -7.36
N PRO A 572 41.85 -47.73 -7.10
CA PRO A 572 41.92 -49.18 -7.06
C PRO A 572 42.18 -49.75 -8.46
N ALA A 573 42.58 -51.03 -8.56
CA ALA A 573 42.90 -51.65 -9.86
C ALA A 573 41.71 -51.62 -10.83
N GLU A 574 40.49 -51.72 -10.29
CA GLU A 574 39.22 -51.67 -11.01
C GLU A 574 38.92 -50.27 -11.59
N ALA A 575 39.64 -49.23 -11.17
CA ALA A 575 39.47 -47.87 -11.68
C ALA A 575 40.19 -47.61 -13.01
N ARG A 576 41.11 -48.49 -13.42
CA ARG A 576 41.88 -48.36 -14.67
C ARG A 576 40.96 -48.25 -15.89
N GLY A 577 41.30 -47.33 -16.78
CA GLY A 577 40.57 -47.06 -18.01
C GLY A 577 39.26 -46.27 -17.83
N LYS A 578 38.97 -45.77 -16.61
CA LYS A 578 37.71 -45.08 -16.28
C LYS A 578 37.93 -43.63 -15.86
N SER A 579 36.85 -42.86 -15.87
CA SER A 579 36.79 -41.48 -15.38
C SER A 579 35.82 -41.37 -14.21
N TYR A 580 36.16 -40.50 -13.25
CA TYR A 580 35.46 -40.32 -11.99
C TYR A 580 35.24 -38.84 -11.69
N ASP A 581 34.02 -38.46 -11.33
CA ASP A 581 33.76 -37.15 -10.74
C ASP A 581 34.31 -37.15 -9.31
N VAL A 582 35.22 -36.20 -9.02
CA VAL A 582 35.77 -36.04 -7.68
C VAL A 582 34.97 -35.00 -6.93
N ARG A 583 34.36 -35.42 -5.82
CA ARG A 583 33.54 -34.56 -4.96
C ARG A 583 34.05 -34.62 -3.54
N PHE A 584 34.05 -33.49 -2.84
CA PHE A 584 34.59 -33.43 -1.49
C PHE A 584 33.81 -32.45 -0.63
N GLY A 585 34.10 -32.44 0.67
CA GLY A 585 33.53 -31.49 1.60
C GLY A 585 33.91 -31.76 3.03
N LEU A 586 33.21 -31.12 3.96
CA LEU A 586 33.34 -31.31 5.39
C LEU A 586 32.04 -31.91 5.95
N TRP A 587 32.16 -32.86 6.88
CA TRP A 587 31.03 -33.54 7.51
C TRP A 587 31.33 -33.90 8.98
N VAL A 588 30.28 -34.22 9.73
CA VAL A 588 30.35 -34.66 11.13
C VAL A 588 29.92 -36.13 11.19
N PRO A 589 30.86 -37.08 11.30
CA PRO A 589 30.55 -38.51 11.25
C PRO A 589 29.49 -38.95 12.27
N GLU A 590 29.48 -38.35 13.46
CA GLU A 590 28.53 -38.64 14.54
C GLU A 590 27.08 -38.23 14.20
N ARG A 591 26.90 -37.44 13.14
CA ARG A 591 25.60 -36.94 12.67
C ARG A 591 25.10 -37.67 11.42
N ILE A 592 25.71 -38.78 11.02
CA ILE A 592 25.32 -39.52 9.81
C ILE A 592 23.79 -39.74 9.72
N GLY A 593 23.22 -39.43 8.56
CA GLY A 593 21.78 -39.51 8.29
C GLY A 593 20.95 -38.31 8.77
N ARG A 594 21.57 -37.30 9.42
CA ARG A 594 20.87 -36.06 9.80
C ARG A 594 20.99 -34.99 8.71
N PRO A 595 20.02 -34.06 8.58
CA PRO A 595 20.10 -32.97 7.60
C PRO A 595 21.31 -32.05 7.75
N ASP A 596 21.94 -32.01 8.92
CA ASP A 596 23.12 -31.22 9.25
C ASP A 596 24.42 -32.04 9.29
N GLU A 597 24.43 -33.27 8.75
CA GLU A 597 25.62 -34.13 8.72
C GLU A 597 26.79 -33.50 7.95
N ARG A 598 26.50 -32.72 6.91
CA ARG A 598 27.50 -32.07 6.05
C ARG A 598 27.48 -30.58 6.25
N MET A 599 28.66 -29.99 6.34
CA MET A 599 28.83 -28.55 6.35
C MET A 599 28.56 -28.00 4.95
N ILE A 600 27.90 -26.87 4.88
CA ILE A 600 27.47 -26.23 3.62
C ILE A 600 28.65 -25.47 3.01
N PRO A 601 29.10 -25.73 1.77
CA PRO A 601 30.10 -24.90 1.12
C PRO A 601 29.50 -23.62 0.51
N ASP A 602 30.33 -22.60 0.27
CA ASP A 602 29.95 -21.40 -0.50
C ASP A 602 29.65 -21.72 -1.97
N SER A 603 30.29 -22.76 -2.51
CA SER A 603 30.07 -23.24 -3.87
C SER A 603 30.01 -24.77 -3.85
N GLY A 604 28.87 -25.33 -4.25
CA GLY A 604 28.68 -26.77 -4.24
C GLY A 604 27.32 -27.21 -4.74
N ALA A 605 27.13 -28.52 -4.86
CA ALA A 605 25.86 -29.13 -5.20
C ALA A 605 24.88 -29.07 -4.02
N ALA A 606 23.59 -29.32 -4.29
CA ALA A 606 22.53 -29.32 -3.28
C ALA A 606 22.76 -30.34 -2.14
N ASP A 607 23.59 -31.35 -2.38
CA ASP A 607 24.02 -32.35 -1.40
C ASP A 607 25.24 -31.92 -0.54
N ARG A 608 25.58 -30.63 -0.60
CA ARG A 608 26.66 -29.95 0.14
C ARG A 608 28.07 -30.43 -0.20
N ARG A 609 28.27 -31.04 -1.38
CA ARG A 609 29.59 -31.41 -1.90
C ARG A 609 30.11 -30.35 -2.88
N VAL A 610 31.40 -30.10 -2.81
CA VAL A 610 32.15 -29.31 -3.79
C VAL A 610 32.66 -30.26 -4.88
N THR A 611 32.51 -29.88 -6.15
CA THR A 611 33.07 -30.65 -7.27
C THR A 611 34.49 -30.16 -7.55
N ALA A 612 35.47 -31.05 -7.45
CA ALA A 612 36.87 -30.76 -7.79
C ALA A 612 37.14 -30.85 -9.30
N GLY A 613 36.35 -31.63 -10.03
CA GLY A 613 36.54 -31.91 -11.45
C GLY A 613 36.46 -33.41 -11.75
N THR A 614 36.94 -33.82 -12.91
CA THR A 614 36.96 -35.22 -13.33
C THR A 614 38.38 -35.77 -13.21
N LEU A 615 38.53 -36.98 -12.66
CA LEU A 615 39.77 -37.74 -12.58
C LEU A 615 39.73 -38.90 -13.57
N ARG A 616 40.64 -38.93 -14.54
CA ARG A 616 40.81 -40.07 -15.45
C ARG A 616 41.95 -40.95 -14.96
N VAL A 617 41.68 -42.24 -14.82
CA VAL A 617 42.70 -43.24 -14.48
C VAL A 617 43.03 -44.02 -15.75
N ASP A 618 44.28 -43.94 -16.19
CA ASP A 618 44.72 -44.66 -17.39
C ASP A 618 44.88 -46.18 -17.14
N GLU A 619 45.18 -46.92 -18.20
CA GLU A 619 45.40 -48.38 -18.14
C GLU A 619 46.61 -48.76 -17.26
N ALA A 620 47.57 -47.85 -17.08
CA ALA A 620 48.73 -48.04 -16.21
C ALA A 620 48.42 -47.71 -14.74
N GLY A 621 47.23 -47.16 -14.44
CA GLY A 621 46.81 -46.73 -13.11
C GLY A 621 47.25 -45.31 -12.74
N ALA A 622 47.82 -44.54 -13.67
CA ALA A 622 48.12 -43.13 -13.45
C ALA A 622 46.83 -42.30 -13.56
N ALA A 623 46.62 -41.40 -12.60
CA ALA A 623 45.42 -40.58 -12.52
C ALA A 623 45.74 -39.14 -12.95
N THR A 624 45.02 -38.61 -13.93
CA THR A 624 45.21 -37.24 -14.40
C THR A 624 43.89 -36.48 -14.32
N PRO A 625 43.92 -35.15 -14.09
CA PRO A 625 42.74 -34.33 -14.28
C PRO A 625 42.25 -34.48 -15.72
N ALA A 626 40.99 -34.85 -15.89
CA ALA A 626 40.31 -34.73 -17.18
C ALA A 626 39.71 -33.33 -17.27
N GLN A 627 40.03 -32.63 -18.36
CA GLN A 627 39.54 -31.27 -18.65
C GLN A 627 38.02 -31.17 -18.57
#